data_AF-A0A957WW20-F1
#
_entry.id   AF-A0A957WW20-F1
#
_cell.length_a   1.000
_cell.length_b   1.000
_cell.length_c   1.000
_cell.angle_alpha   90.00
_cell.angle_beta   90.00
_cell.angle_gamma   90.00
#
_symmetry.space_group_name_H-M   'P 1'
#
loop_
_entity.id
_entity.type
_entity.pdbx_description
1 polymer ?
#
loop_
_entity_poly.entity_id
_entity_poly.type
_entity_poly.pdbx_seq_one_letter_code
_entity_poly.pdbx_strand_id
1 'polypeptide(L)' 'PEVCHIFCATANPTQVIVAESEQGRGILGVIDGFAPKGVEDEEGVAWRTGLLRQIGYKLG' A
#
# COMPACT_ATOMS: atom_id res chain seq x y z
N PRO A 1 -25.06 4.95 -1.33
CA PRO A 1 -24.13 4.27 -0.41
C PRO A 1 -23.91 2.80 -0.84
N GLU A 2 -22.93 2.52 -1.71
CA GLU A 2 -22.79 1.20 -2.36
C GLU A 2 -21.31 0.79 -2.56
N VAL A 3 -20.38 1.35 -1.80
CA VAL A 3 -18.95 0.97 -1.90
C VAL A 3 -18.73 -0.42 -1.29
N CYS A 4 -18.42 -1.40 -2.13
CA CYS A 4 -18.17 -2.78 -1.68
C CYS A 4 -16.75 -3.00 -1.14
N HIS A 5 -15.72 -2.42 -1.79
CA HIS A 5 -14.31 -2.61 -1.40
C HIS A 5 -13.40 -1.54 -2.04
N ILE A 6 -12.29 -1.19 -1.38
CA ILE A 6 -11.18 -0.39 -1.96
C ILE A 6 -9.95 -1.29 -2.07
N PHE A 7 -9.55 -1.66 -3.29
CA PHE A 7 -8.43 -2.60 -3.50
C PHE A 7 -7.06 -1.97 -3.28
N CYS A 8 -6.89 -0.69 -3.62
CA CYS A 8 -5.62 0.02 -3.53
C CYS A 8 -5.85 1.53 -3.39
N ALA A 9 -5.06 2.19 -2.57
CA ALA A 9 -4.98 3.64 -2.46
C ALA A 9 -3.53 4.03 -2.15
N THR A 10 -2.74 4.30 -3.19
CA THR A 10 -1.29 4.50 -3.10
C THR A 10 -0.81 5.53 -4.10
N ALA A 11 0.37 6.11 -3.84
CA ALA A 11 1.10 6.95 -4.80
C ALA A 11 2.22 6.18 -5.52
N ASN A 12 2.44 4.90 -5.18
CA ASN A 12 3.44 4.04 -5.80
C ASN A 12 3.02 3.59 -7.21
N PRO A 13 3.96 3.12 -8.05
CA PRO A 13 3.62 2.37 -9.26
C PRO A 13 2.68 1.20 -8.92
N THR A 14 1.53 1.12 -9.61
CA THR A 14 0.48 0.15 -9.29
C THR A 14 0.08 -0.66 -10.52
N GLN A 15 -0.13 -1.96 -10.32
CA GLN A 15 -0.68 -2.87 -11.33
C GLN A 15 -1.89 -3.62 -10.78
N VAL A 16 -2.84 -4.01 -11.64
CA VAL A 16 -4.02 -4.80 -11.27
C VAL A 16 -3.93 -6.18 -11.91
N ILE A 17 -4.10 -7.23 -11.12
CA ILE A 17 -4.17 -8.61 -11.59
C ILE A 17 -5.62 -8.90 -11.93
N VAL A 18 -5.88 -9.18 -13.21
CA VAL A 18 -7.22 -9.46 -13.73
C VAL A 18 -7.30 -10.92 -14.16
N ALA A 19 -8.31 -11.62 -13.66
CA ALA A 19 -8.74 -12.91 -14.21
C ALA A 19 -9.85 -12.69 -15.22
N GLU A 20 -9.81 -13.47 -16.31
CA GLU A 20 -10.84 -13.49 -17.34
C GLU A 20 -11.42 -14.90 -17.45
N SER A 21 -12.75 -15.00 -17.53
CA SER A 21 -13.50 -16.21 -17.82
C SER A 21 -14.48 -15.94 -18.97
N GLU A 22 -15.20 -16.97 -19.42
CA GLU A 22 -16.25 -16.82 -20.44
C GLU A 22 -17.35 -15.82 -20.03
N GLN A 23 -17.60 -15.65 -18.73
CA GLN A 23 -18.60 -14.71 -18.22
C GLN A 23 -18.09 -13.26 -18.16
N GLY A 24 -16.79 -13.04 -17.95
CA GLY A 24 -16.22 -11.70 -17.83
C GLY A 24 -14.93 -11.64 -17.03
N ARG A 25 -14.63 -10.45 -16.48
CA ARG A 25 -13.38 -10.16 -15.77
C ARG A 25 -13.59 -9.87 -14.30
N GLY A 26 -12.66 -10.32 -13.47
CA GLY A 26 -12.61 -10.05 -12.04
C GLY A 26 -11.24 -9.54 -11.60
N ILE A 27 -11.21 -8.66 -10.61
CA ILE A 27 -9.97 -8.23 -9.95
C ILE A 27 -9.56 -9.33 -8.96
N LEU A 28 -8.39 -9.94 -9.17
CA LEU A 28 -7.81 -10.90 -8.23
C LEU A 28 -6.97 -10.20 -7.15
N GLY A 29 -6.38 -9.06 -7.48
CA GLY A 29 -5.53 -8.31 -6.56
C GLY A 29 -4.78 -7.16 -7.23
N VAL A 30 -3.95 -6.50 -6.44
CA VAL A 30 -3.13 -5.36 -6.86
C VAL A 30 -1.67 -5.59 -6.47
N ILE A 31 -0.76 -5.10 -7.31
CA ILE A 31 0.66 -4.99 -7.00
C ILE A 31 0.90 -3.51 -6.71
N ASP A 32 1.08 -3.18 -5.43
CA ASP A 32 1.37 -1.83 -4.93
C ASP A 32 2.87 -1.69 -4.67
N GLY A 33 3.59 -1.03 -5.57
CA GLY A 33 5.02 -0.82 -5.46
C GLY A 33 5.84 -2.11 -5.58
N PHE A 34 6.68 -2.37 -4.58
CA PHE A 34 7.74 -3.39 -4.65
C PHE A 34 7.74 -4.25 -3.39
N ALA A 35 8.26 -5.47 -3.52
CA ALA A 35 8.44 -6.38 -2.38
C ALA A 35 9.45 -5.83 -1.36
N PRO A 36 9.30 -6.15 -0.05
CA PRO A 36 10.22 -5.71 0.99
C PRO A 36 11.64 -6.26 0.75
N LYS A 37 12.66 -5.45 1.08
CA LYS A 37 14.08 -5.83 0.94
C LYS A 37 14.69 -6.42 2.22
N GLY A 38 14.01 -6.31 3.35
CA GLY A 38 14.50 -6.72 4.66
C GLY A 38 13.60 -6.20 5.79
N VAL A 39 14.06 -6.36 7.03
CA VAL A 39 13.40 -5.86 8.25
C VAL A 39 14.14 -4.61 8.73
N GLU A 40 13.41 -3.60 9.22
CA GLU A 40 14.00 -2.38 9.78
C GLU A 40 14.77 -2.66 11.09
N ASP A 41 15.84 -1.90 11.32
CA ASP A 41 16.61 -1.88 12.58
C ASP A 41 16.17 -0.72 13.48
N GLU A 42 16.84 -0.55 14.62
CA GLU A 42 16.51 0.51 15.60
C GLU A 42 16.67 1.92 15.01
N GLU A 43 17.65 2.13 14.13
CA GLU A 43 17.86 3.41 13.45
C GLU A 43 16.72 3.71 12.46
N GLY A 44 16.28 2.71 11.69
CA GLY A 44 15.12 2.81 10.81
C GLY A 44 13.83 3.15 11.55
N VAL A 45 13.61 2.52 12.71
CA VAL A 45 12.47 2.81 13.58
C VAL A 45 12.52 4.25 14.10
N ALA A 46 13.68 4.70 14.57
CA ALA A 46 13.87 6.07 15.05
C ALA A 46 13.60 7.10 13.93
N TRP A 47 14.11 6.85 12.73
CA TRP A 47 13.90 7.72 11.57
C TRP A 47 12.43 7.83 11.17
N ARG A 48 11.71 6.70 10.95
CA ARG A 48 10.30 6.77 10.49
C ARG A 48 9.39 7.44 11.52
N THR A 49 9.68 7.24 12.81
CA THR A 49 8.90 7.85 13.89
C THR A 49 9.20 9.35 14.00
N GLY A 50 10.44 9.76 13.77
CA GLY A 50 10.83 11.17 13.66
C GLY A 50 10.14 11.87 12.49
N LEU A 51 10.14 11.24 11.30
CA LEU A 51 9.46 11.76 10.11
C LEU A 51 7.99 12.07 10.39
N LEU A 52 7.24 11.13 10.98
CA LEU A 52 5.81 11.33 11.30
C LEU A 52 5.53 12.56 12.17
N ARG A 53 6.45 12.90 13.09
CA ARG A 53 6.35 14.12 13.92
C ARG A 53 6.66 15.37 13.09
N GLN A 54 7.71 15.31 12.25
CA GLN A 54 8.08 16.42 11.35
C GLN A 54 6.96 16.79 10.38
N ILE A 55 6.24 15.80 9.84
CA ILE A 55 5.10 16.03 8.95
C ILE A 55 3.76 16.24 9.71
N GLY A 56 3.79 16.35 11.04
CA GLY A 56 2.65 16.75 11.86
C GLY A 56 1.58 15.68 12.12
N TYR A 57 1.84 14.41 11.76
CA TYR A 57 0.88 13.31 11.94
C TYR A 57 0.92 12.65 13.32
N LYS A 58 1.94 12.96 14.14
CA LYS A 58 2.05 12.49 15.53
C LYS A 58 2.44 13.66 16.44
N LEU A 59 1.74 13.76 17.57
CA LEU A 59 2.10 14.67 18.65
C LEU A 59 3.33 14.10 19.37
N GLY A 60 4.36 14.93 19.51
CA GLY A 60 5.61 14.67 20.20
C GLY A 60 6.35 15.97 20.39
#